data_AF-A0A963QA75-F1
#
_entry.id   AF-A0A963QA75-F1
#
_cell.length_a   1.000
_cell.length_b   1.000
_cell.length_c   1.000
_cell.angle_alpha   90.00
_cell.angle_beta   90.00
_cell.angle_gamma   90.00
#
_symmetry.space_group_name_H-M   'P 1'
#
loop_
_entity.id
_entity.type
_entity.pdbx_description
1 polymer ?
#
loop_
_entity_poly.entity_id
_entity_poly.type
_entity_poly.pdbx_seq_one_letter_code
_entity_poly.pdbx_strand_id
1 'polypeptide(L)' 'WTQIAREQVKMLGDDVGTVLARTDYHAVAAGFGAEGILVRQLQELPAALHKARALARSGKPVLVNIWLDKTEFREGSLSM' A
#
# COMPACT_ATOMS: atom_id res chain seq x y z
N TRP A 1 7.54 8.98 -0.42
CA TRP A 1 8.03 8.95 -1.81
C TRP A 1 7.12 9.71 -2.76
N THR A 2 5.81 9.40 -2.84
CA THR A 2 4.89 10.08 -3.79
C THR A 2 4.84 11.60 -3.68
N GLN A 3 4.98 12.18 -2.48
CA GLN A 3 5.04 13.64 -2.31
C GLN A 3 6.32 14.26 -2.90
N ILE A 4 7.46 13.57 -2.78
CA ILE A 4 8.74 13.99 -3.38
C ILE A 4 8.68 13.84 -4.89
N ALA A 5 8.15 12.71 -5.37
CA ALA A 5 7.96 12.41 -6.80
C ALA A 5 7.19 13.53 -7.52
N ARG A 6 6.12 14.04 -6.90
CA ARG A 6 5.30 15.11 -7.49
C ARG A 6 6.08 16.39 -7.76
N GLU A 7 6.85 16.86 -6.78
CA GLU A 7 7.68 18.07 -6.97
C GLU A 7 8.84 17.82 -7.93
N GLN A 8 9.46 16.63 -7.90
CA GLN A 8 10.51 16.28 -8.87
C GLN A 8 9.98 16.27 -10.30
N VAL A 9 8.80 15.72 -10.56
CA VAL A 9 8.20 15.76 -11.90
C VAL A 9 7.96 17.20 -12.34
N LYS A 10 7.49 18.08 -11.44
CA LYS A 10 7.25 19.50 -11.75
C LYS A 10 8.55 20.28 -12.02
N MET A 11 9.58 20.06 -11.21
CA MET A 11 10.83 20.82 -11.26
C MET A 11 11.86 20.26 -12.25
N LEU A 12 11.88 18.93 -12.40
CA LEU A 12 12.92 18.17 -13.11
C LEU A 12 12.38 17.42 -14.32
N GLY A 13 11.06 17.28 -14.47
CA GLY A 13 10.44 16.49 -15.53
C GLY A 13 10.53 14.98 -15.34
N ASP A 14 10.98 14.50 -14.17
CA ASP A 14 11.23 13.09 -13.89
C ASP A 14 10.95 12.75 -12.41
N ASP A 15 10.50 11.54 -12.10
CA ASP A 15 10.24 11.03 -10.74
C ASP A 15 11.44 10.25 -10.15
N VAL A 16 12.64 10.65 -10.59
CA VAL A 16 13.93 10.02 -10.32
C VAL A 16 14.11 9.59 -8.85
N GLY A 17 14.30 8.28 -8.65
CA GLY A 17 14.60 7.69 -7.35
C GLY A 17 13.41 7.58 -6.38
N THR A 18 12.17 7.82 -6.83
CA THR A 18 10.99 7.77 -5.95
C THR A 18 9.96 6.71 -6.34
N VAL A 19 10.11 6.08 -7.51
CA VAL A 19 9.27 4.96 -7.95
C VAL A 19 9.84 3.65 -7.42
N LEU A 20 9.11 3.03 -6.51
CA LEU A 20 9.42 1.69 -6.00
C LEU A 20 8.50 0.66 -6.64
N ALA A 21 9.07 -0.50 -6.98
CA ALA A 21 8.29 -1.63 -7.47
C ALA A 21 7.28 -2.09 -6.42
N ARG A 22 6.13 -2.59 -6.88
CA ARG A 22 5.17 -3.25 -6.00
C ARG A 22 5.76 -4.59 -5.55
N THR A 23 5.76 -4.81 -4.23
CA THR A 23 6.33 -6.02 -3.61
C THR A 23 5.23 -6.86 -2.98
N ASP A 24 5.39 -8.18 -3.02
CA ASP A 24 4.46 -9.15 -2.46
C ASP A 24 4.59 -9.29 -0.94
N TYR A 25 4.34 -8.20 -0.19
CA TYR A 25 4.41 -8.20 1.29
C TYR A 25 3.52 -9.26 1.94
N HIS A 26 2.39 -9.57 1.31
CA HIS A 26 1.49 -10.63 1.75
C HIS A 26 2.17 -12.02 1.74
N ALA A 27 3.04 -12.31 0.77
CA ALA A 27 3.80 -13.56 0.74
C ALA A 27 4.87 -13.60 1.84
N VAL A 28 5.52 -12.47 2.12
CA VAL A 28 6.49 -12.36 3.22
C VAL A 28 5.83 -12.63 4.58
N ALA A 29 4.66 -12.02 4.82
CA ALA A 29 3.89 -12.26 6.04
C ALA A 29 3.51 -13.74 6.18
N ALA A 30 3.08 -14.38 5.09
CA ALA A 30 2.80 -15.82 5.08
C ALA A 30 4.03 -16.67 5.40
N GLY A 31 5.21 -16.30 4.88
CA GLY A 31 6.48 -16.96 5.19
C GLY A 31 6.87 -16.91 6.67
N PHE A 32 6.41 -15.89 7.41
CA PHE A 32 6.58 -15.77 8.86
C PHE A 32 5.46 -16.42 9.68
N GLY A 33 4.53 -17.13 9.04
CA GLY A 33 3.41 -17.83 9.71
C GLY A 33 2.16 -16.97 9.93
N ALA A 34 2.12 -15.73 9.43
CA ALA A 34 0.92 -14.90 9.43
C ALA A 34 -0.01 -15.26 8.24
N GLU A 35 -1.20 -14.65 8.18
CA GLU A 35 -1.99 -14.61 6.95
C GLU A 35 -1.60 -13.39 6.12
N GLY A 36 -1.28 -13.60 4.85
CA GLY A 36 -1.16 -12.53 3.86
C GLY A 36 -2.41 -12.41 3.00
N ILE A 37 -2.96 -11.20 2.86
CA ILE A 37 -4.09 -10.90 1.97
C ILE A 37 -3.66 -9.80 1.01
N LEU A 38 -3.86 -9.99 -0.29
CA LEU A 38 -3.63 -8.97 -1.32
C LEU A 38 -4.96 -8.40 -1.79
N VAL A 39 -5.05 -7.07 -1.86
CA VAL A 39 -6.17 -6.31 -2.42
C VAL A 39 -5.62 -5.45 -3.54
N ARG A 40 -6.06 -5.71 -4.77
CA ARG A 40 -5.69 -4.95 -5.98
C ARG A 40 -6.79 -3.98 -6.40
N GLN A 41 -8.04 -4.28 -6.07
CA GLN A 41 -9.20 -3.51 -6.51
C GLN A 41 -10.16 -3.25 -5.33
N LEU A 42 -10.87 -2.12 -5.40
CA LEU A 42 -11.70 -1.65 -4.28
C LEU A 42 -12.82 -2.64 -3.90
N GLN A 43 -13.39 -3.36 -4.86
CA GLN A 43 -14.45 -4.34 -4.61
C GLN A 43 -13.97 -5.57 -3.80
N GLU A 44 -12.67 -5.83 -3.75
CA GLU A 44 -12.10 -6.93 -2.96
C GLU A 44 -11.97 -6.53 -1.48
N LEU A 45 -11.94 -5.23 -1.20
CA LEU A 45 -11.64 -4.68 0.12
C LEU A 45 -12.63 -5.13 1.21
N PRO A 46 -13.96 -5.12 1.01
CA PRO A 46 -14.89 -5.55 2.06
C PRO A 46 -14.68 -7.01 2.48
N ALA A 47 -14.52 -7.91 1.50
CA ALA A 47 -14.28 -9.33 1.75
C ALA A 47 -12.93 -9.56 2.43
N ALA A 48 -11.87 -8.88 1.96
CA ALA A 48 -10.54 -8.94 2.54
C ALA A 48 -10.52 -8.50 4.01
N LEU A 49 -11.18 -7.37 4.33
CA LEU A 49 -11.26 -6.87 5.70
C LEU A 49 -12.11 -7.77 6.61
N HIS A 50 -13.19 -8.37 6.09
CA HIS A 50 -13.98 -9.34 6.84
C HIS A 50 -13.13 -10.57 7.21
N LYS A 51 -12.44 -11.16 6.23
CA LYS A 51 -11.52 -12.29 6.45
C LYS A 51 -10.40 -11.94 7.43
N ALA A 52 -9.77 -10.78 7.26
CA ALA A 52 -8.69 -10.32 8.12
C ALA A 52 -9.14 -10.22 9.58
N ARG A 53 -10.33 -9.64 9.83
CA ARG A 53 -10.89 -9.52 11.19
C ARG A 53 -11.22 -10.88 11.80
N ALA A 54 -11.78 -11.80 11.03
CA ALA A 54 -12.09 -13.15 11.52
C ALA A 54 -10.82 -13.90 11.96
N LEU A 55 -9.77 -13.87 11.13
CA LEU A 55 -8.49 -14.51 11.42
C LEU A 55 -7.74 -13.84 12.58
N ALA A 56 -7.75 -12.51 12.64
CA ALA A 56 -7.17 -11.79 13.77
C ALA A 56 -7.86 -12.16 15.09
N ARG A 57 -9.19 -12.31 15.10
CA ARG A 57 -9.96 -12.76 16.28
C ARG A 57 -9.65 -14.20 16.69
N SER A 58 -9.24 -15.06 15.75
CA SER A 58 -8.78 -16.42 16.07
C SER A 58 -7.31 -16.48 16.51
N GLY A 59 -6.67 -15.33 16.74
CA GLY A 59 -5.28 -15.24 17.19
C GLY A 59 -4.23 -15.35 16.08
N LYS A 60 -4.63 -15.38 14.80
CA LYS A 60 -3.69 -15.40 13.68
C LYS A 60 -3.30 -13.98 13.28
N PRO A 61 -1.99 -13.60 13.27
CA PRO A 61 -1.56 -12.32 12.72
C PRO A 61 -1.93 -12.20 11.24
N VAL A 62 -2.33 -11.02 10.78
CA VAL A 62 -2.75 -10.79 9.38
C VAL A 62 -2.11 -9.51 8.83
N LEU A 63 -1.55 -9.60 7.62
CA LEU A 63 -1.15 -8.44 6.81
C LEU A 63 -2.09 -8.32 5.62
N VAL A 64 -2.68 -7.13 5.44
CA VAL A 64 -3.46 -6.79 4.24
C VAL A 64 -2.64 -5.83 3.38
N ASN A 65 -2.12 -6.33 2.26
CA ASN A 65 -1.38 -5.56 1.27
C ASN A 65 -2.37 -4.93 0.29
N ILE A 66 -2.53 -3.61 0.33
CA ILE A 66 -3.51 -2.88 -0.48
C ILE A 66 -2.78 -2.05 -1.52
N TRP A 67 -3.12 -2.24 -2.80
CA TRP A 67 -2.66 -1.36 -3.85
C TRP A 67 -3.41 -0.04 -3.78
N LEU A 68 -2.65 1.03 -3.55
CA LEU A 68 -3.15 2.39 -3.64
C LEU A 68 -2.81 2.94 -5.02
N ASP A 69 -3.76 3.68 -5.59
CA ASP A 69 -3.51 4.46 -6.80
C ASP A 69 -2.81 5.78 -6.47
N LYS A 70 -2.29 6.43 -7.51
CA LYS A 70 -1.77 7.80 -7.38
C LYS A 70 -2.93 8.74 -7.04
N THR A 71 -2.65 9.74 -6.19
CA THR A 71 -3.63 10.74 -5.77
C THR A 71 -3.00 12.12 -5.68
N GLU A 72 -3.79 13.17 -5.93
CA GLU A 72 -3.43 14.58 -5.74
C GLU A 72 -3.56 15.02 -4.27
N PHE A 73 -3.95 14.12 -3.36
CA PHE A 73 -4.05 14.43 -1.93
C PHE A 73 -2.74 15.06 -1.40
N ARG A 74 -2.85 16.25 -0.80
CA ARG A 74 -1.74 17.11 -0.31
C ARG A 74 -0.87 17.76 -1.39
N GLU A 75 -1.34 17.90 -2.63
CA GLU A 75 -0.71 18.79 -3.60
C GLU A 75 -0.71 20.25 -3.08
N GLY A 76 0.41 20.97 -3.26
CA GLY A 76 0.60 22.32 -2.74
C GLY A 76 0.76 22.45 -1.22
N SER A 77 0.64 21.36 -0.46
CA SER A 77 0.83 21.35 1.00
C SER A 77 2.31 21.23 1.37
N LEU A 78 3.04 22.35 1.32
CA LEU A 78 4.41 22.43 1.81
C LEU A 78 4.40 22.42 3.35
N SER A 79 4.95 21.36 3.96
CA SER A 79 5.53 21.49 5.30
C SER A 79 6.93 22.05 5.11
N MET A 80 7.10 23.34 5.43
CA MET A 80 8.42 23.92 5.71
C MET A 80 8.90 23.44 7.07
#